data_AF-A0A2D6MKC8-F1
#
_entry.id   AF-A0A2D6MKC8-F1
#
_cell.length_a   1.000
_cell.length_b   1.000
_cell.length_c   1.000
_cell.angle_alpha   90.00
_cell.angle_beta   90.00
_cell.angle_gamma   90.00
#
_symmetry.space_group_name_H-M   'P 1'
#
loop_
_entity.id
_entity.type
_entity.pdbx_description
1 polymer ?
#
loop_
_entity_poly.entity_id
_entity_poly.type
_entity_poly.pdbx_seq_one_letter_code
_entity_poly.pdbx_strand_id
1 'polypeptide(L)' 'MVMTELIHAEESGLIDLSGLTFREARKVTKKDVSHAKTALRIAHNAGKAEEIAKCEERLRAARRAREPYIHPGSIR' A
#
# COMPACT_ATOMS: atom_id res chain seq x y z
N MET A 1 -17.83 20.08 3.74
CA MET A 1 -16.72 19.51 4.54
C MET A 1 -16.37 18.11 4.05
N VAL A 2 -15.97 17.95 2.78
CA VAL A 2 -15.75 16.61 2.17
C VAL A 2 -14.35 16.47 1.53
N MET A 3 -13.53 17.52 1.56
CA MET A 3 -12.20 17.50 0.94
C MET A 3 -11.04 17.30 1.91
N THR A 4 -11.22 17.51 3.21
CA THR A 4 -10.14 17.38 4.21
C THR A 4 -9.85 15.94 4.63
N GLU A 5 -10.83 15.04 4.51
CA GLU A 5 -10.69 13.65 4.96
C GLU A 5 -9.90 12.77 3.98
N LEU A 6 -9.81 13.16 2.70
CA LEU A 6 -9.05 12.44 1.68
C LEU A 6 -7.53 12.64 1.80
N ILE A 7 -7.08 13.70 2.46
CA ILE A 7 -5.64 14.02 2.59
C ILE A 7 -5.00 13.23 3.75
N HIS A 8 -5.75 12.91 4.81
CA HIS A 8 -5.22 12.19 5.98
C HIS A 8 -4.99 10.68 5.75
N ALA A 9 -5.65 10.09 4.76
CA ALA A 9 -5.44 8.68 4.39
C ALA A 9 -4.08 8.45 3.71
N GLU A 10 -3.57 9.43 2.95
CA GLU A 10 -2.23 9.34 2.34
C GLU A 10 -1.10 9.45 3.38
N GLU A 11 -1.31 10.21 4.46
CA GLU A 11 -0.35 10.30 5.56
C GLU A 11 -0.32 9.01 6.41
N SER A 12 -1.48 8.37 6.62
CA SER A 12 -1.60 7.22 7.53
C SER A 12 -1.13 5.89 6.95
N GLY A 13 -1.08 5.73 5.61
CA GLY A 13 -0.68 4.46 4.98
C GLY A 13 -1.57 3.25 5.34
N LEU A 14 -2.71 3.48 6.00
CA LEU A 14 -3.68 2.46 6.38
C LEU A 14 -4.81 2.51 5.37
N ILE A 15 -4.79 1.55 4.44
CA ILE A 15 -5.91 1.31 3.54
C ILE A 15 -6.95 0.49 4.30
N ASP A 16 -8.11 1.10 4.52
CA ASP A 16 -9.27 0.35 5.01
C ASP A 16 -9.80 -0.54 3.87
N LEU A 17 -9.78 -1.84 4.11
CA LEU A 17 -10.32 -2.86 3.22
C LEU A 17 -11.66 -3.43 3.75
N SER A 18 -12.13 -2.95 4.90
CA SER A 18 -13.39 -3.39 5.50
C SER A 18 -14.57 -2.97 4.61
N GLY A 19 -15.56 -3.87 4.47
CA GLY A 19 -16.71 -3.64 3.58
C GLY A 19 -16.43 -3.76 2.07
N LEU A 20 -15.17 -3.91 1.64
CA LEU A 20 -14.86 -4.17 0.23
C LEU A 20 -15.09 -5.63 -0.14
N THR A 21 -15.60 -5.88 -1.35
CA THR A 21 -15.60 -7.23 -1.90
C THR A 21 -14.17 -7.72 -2.15
N PHE A 22 -13.96 -9.04 -2.19
CA PHE A 22 -12.64 -9.62 -2.48
C PHE A 22 -12.01 -9.07 -3.77
N ARG A 23 -12.83 -8.84 -4.80
CA ARG A 23 -12.37 -8.28 -6.09
C ARG A 23 -11.91 -6.83 -5.95
N GLU A 24 -12.59 -6.03 -5.14
CA GLU A 24 -12.25 -4.64 -4.87
C GLU A 24 -11.00 -4.54 -3.99
N ALA A 25 -10.95 -5.29 -2.89
CA ALA A 25 -9.78 -5.36 -2.03
C ALA A 25 -8.53 -5.79 -2.83
N ARG A 26 -8.66 -6.74 -3.76
CA ARG A 26 -7.57 -7.14 -4.67
C ARG A 26 -7.13 -6.01 -5.60
N LYS A 27 -8.06 -5.20 -6.13
CA LYS A 27 -7.71 -4.05 -6.98
C LYS A 27 -6.98 -2.97 -6.19
N VAL A 28 -7.48 -2.67 -4.99
CA VAL A 28 -6.91 -1.65 -4.10
C VAL A 28 -5.49 -2.05 -3.66
N THR A 29 -5.32 -3.26 -3.14
CA THR A 29 -4.00 -3.77 -2.71
C THR A 29 -3.02 -3.92 -3.88
N LYS A 30 -3.49 -4.22 -5.10
CA LYS A 30 -2.63 -4.18 -6.31
C LYS A 30 -2.15 -2.77 -6.62
N LYS A 31 -3.04 -1.76 -6.56
CA LYS A 31 -2.70 -0.37 -6.82
C LYS A 31 -1.71 0.15 -5.78
N ASP A 32 -1.94 -0.18 -4.51
CA ASP A 32 -1.09 0.22 -3.40
C ASP A 32 0.35 -0.34 -3.51
N VAL A 33 0.50 -1.63 -3.80
CA VAL A 33 1.83 -2.22 -4.08
C VAL A 33 2.54 -1.51 -5.23
N SER A 34 1.80 -1.07 -6.27
CA SER A 34 2.37 -0.32 -7.38
C SER A 34 2.83 1.08 -6.95
N HIS A 35 2.04 1.77 -6.13
CA HIS A 35 2.39 3.09 -5.60
C HIS A 35 3.62 3.02 -4.69
N ALA A 36 3.68 2.04 -3.77
CA ALA A 36 4.82 1.82 -2.89
C ALA A 36 6.11 1.54 -3.67
N LYS A 37 6.05 0.79 -4.77
CA LYS A 37 7.20 0.58 -5.68
C LYS A 37 7.67 1.88 -6.33
N THR A 38 6.74 2.71 -6.79
CA THR A 38 7.08 4.00 -7.40
C THR A 38 7.71 4.94 -6.37
N ALA A 39 7.14 5.03 -5.17
CA ALA A 39 7.69 5.81 -4.07
C ALA A 39 9.11 5.35 -3.70
N LEU A 40 9.33 4.04 -3.58
CA LEU A 40 10.65 3.47 -3.32
C LEU A 40 11.67 3.85 -4.42
N ARG A 41 11.27 3.80 -5.69
CA ARG A 41 12.14 4.21 -6.82
C ARG A 41 12.48 5.69 -6.75
N ILE A 42 11.52 6.55 -6.41
CA ILE A 42 11.74 7.99 -6.23
C ILE A 42 12.71 8.24 -5.08
N ALA A 43 12.51 7.58 -3.94
CA ALA A 43 13.40 7.70 -2.77
C ALA A 43 14.83 7.22 -3.08
N HIS A 44 14.96 6.13 -3.86
CA HIS A 44 16.25 5.62 -4.32
C HIS A 44 16.97 6.62 -5.25
N ASN A 45 16.23 7.25 -6.18
CA ASN A 45 16.78 8.28 -7.06
C ASN A 45 17.16 9.56 -6.32
N ALA A 46 16.46 9.88 -5.23
CA ALA A 46 16.76 11.03 -4.38
C ALA A 46 17.96 10.80 -3.43
N GLY A 47 18.44 9.56 -3.30
CA GLY A 47 19.57 9.20 -2.42
C GLY A 47 19.28 9.36 -0.92
N LYS A 48 18.01 9.42 -0.52
CA LYS A 48 17.61 9.64 0.88
C LYS A 48 17.39 8.32 1.60
N ALA A 49 18.43 7.85 2.30
CA ALA A 49 18.42 6.54 2.99
C ALA A 49 17.23 6.35 3.96
N GLU A 50 16.86 7.37 4.73
CA GLU A 50 15.72 7.29 5.66
C GLU A 50 14.37 7.17 4.94
N GLU A 51 14.19 7.87 3.81
CA GLU A 51 12.96 7.78 3.02
C GLU A 51 12.88 6.42 2.29
N ILE A 52 14.02 5.87 1.86
CA ILE A 52 14.10 4.52 1.29
C ILE A 52 13.62 3.49 2.32
N ALA A 53 14.16 3.52 3.54
CA ALA A 53 13.75 2.59 4.61
C ALA A 53 12.24 2.67 4.90
N LYS A 54 11.67 3.88 4.98
CA LYS A 54 10.22 4.08 5.13
C LYS A 54 9.42 3.51 3.95
N CYS A 55 9.90 3.69 2.72
CA CYS A 55 9.25 3.16 1.52
C CYS A 55 9.34 1.64 1.43
N GLU A 56 10.44 1.03 1.86
CA GLU A 56 10.59 -0.42 1.93
C GLU A 56 9.63 -1.05 2.94
N GLU A 57 9.49 -0.43 4.11
CA GLU A 57 8.53 -0.85 5.12
C GLU A 57 7.09 -0.78 4.60
N ARG A 58 6.72 0.34 3.95
CA ARG A 58 5.43 0.48 3.26
C ARG A 58 5.21 -0.58 2.18
N LEU A 59 6.22 -0.87 1.36
CA LEU A 59 6.14 -1.91 0.34
C LEU A 59 5.96 -3.30 0.95
N ARG A 60 6.60 -3.59 2.09
CA ARG A 60 6.44 -4.85 2.81
C ARG A 60 5.02 -4.98 3.38
N ALA A 61 4.48 -3.93 3.98
CA ALA A 61 3.10 -3.90 4.48
C ALA A 61 2.08 -4.10 3.35
N ALA A 62 2.23 -3.39 2.23
CA ALA A 62 1.35 -3.53 1.06
C ALA A 62 1.38 -4.96 0.48
N ARG A 63 2.55 -5.62 0.46
CA ARG A 63 2.67 -7.03 0.04
C ARG A 63 1.93 -7.98 0.97
N ARG A 64 2.07 -7.81 2.29
CA ARG A 64 1.32 -8.60 3.29
C ARG A 64 -0.19 -8.39 3.16
N ALA A 65 -0.63 -7.14 2.99
CA ALA A 65 -2.04 -6.83 2.76
C ALA A 65 -2.57 -7.47 1.46
N ARG A 66 -1.72 -7.62 0.43
CA ARG A 66 -2.10 -8.22 -0.85
C ARG A 66 -2.11 -9.76 -0.81
N GLU A 67 -1.26 -10.40 0.00
CA GLU A 67 -1.05 -11.85 0.04
C GLU A 67 -2.35 -12.70 0.13
N PRO A 68 -3.32 -12.37 1.01
CA PRO A 68 -4.61 -13.08 1.07
C PRO A 68 -5.43 -13.01 -0.22
N TYR A 69 -5.16 -12.02 -1.08
CA TYR A 69 -5.92 -11.73 -2.30
C TYR A 69 -5.21 -12.17 -3.60
N ILE A 70 -3.99 -12.73 -3.51
CA ILE A 70 -3.26 -13.31 -4.64
C ILE A 70 -3.49 -14.81 -4.71
N HIS A 71 -3.47 -15.48 -3.56
CA HIS A 71 -3.60 -16.92 -3.43
C HIS A 71 -4.76 -17.24 -2.47
N PRO A 72 -5.99 -17.43 -2.97
CA PRO A 72 -7.12 -17.78 -2.12
C PRO A 72 -6.98 -19.16 -1.43
N GLY A 73 -5.89 -19.90 -1.69
CA GLY A 73 -5.58 -21.20 -1.08
C GLY A 73 -4.22 -21.30 -0.38
N SER A 74 -3.49 -20.19 -0.15
CA SER A 74 -2.20 -20.20 0.57
C SER A 74 -2.26 -19.65 1.99
N ILE A 75 -3.46 -19.51 2.57
CA ILE A 75 -3.60 -19.28 4.01
C ILE A 75 -3.51 -20.66 4.68
N ARG A 76 -2.31 -21.03 5.14
CA ARG A 76 -2.06 -22.18 6.02
C ARG A 76 -1.28 -21.71 7.23
#